data_AF-A0A6I9P3F5-F1
#
_entry.id   AF-A0A6I9P3F5-F1
#
_cell.length_a   1.000
_cell.length_b   1.000
_cell.length_c   1.000
_cell.angle_alpha   90.00
_cell.angle_beta   90.00
_cell.angle_gamma   90.00
#
_symmetry.space_group_name_H-M   'P 1'
#
loop_
_entity.id
_entity.type
_entity.pdbx_description
1 polymer ?
#
loop_
_entity_poly.entity_id
_entity_poly.type
_entity_poly.pdbx_seq_one_letter_code
_entity_poly.pdbx_strand_id
1 'polypeptide(L)'
;MAIVNNLCVFINVSFLLVFLSISASAERQKTVEFNVKPGGVVHTFTEAVKEYECSFTYASQGGTNEQWLMSVGLSDDDKLFSCSVWR
;
A
#
# COMPACT_ATOMS: atom_id res chain seq x y z
N MET A 1 33.57 -37.75 4.35
CA MET A 1 33.57 -36.40 4.96
C MET A 1 33.10 -35.29 4.01
N ALA A 2 33.34 -35.38 2.69
CA ALA A 2 32.90 -34.36 1.72
C ALA A 2 31.37 -34.27 1.48
N ILE A 3 30.64 -35.39 1.58
CA ILE A 3 29.19 -35.46 1.32
C ILE A 3 28.38 -34.67 2.38
N VAL A 4 28.80 -34.75 3.66
CA VAL A 4 28.15 -34.05 4.78
C VAL A 4 28.35 -32.53 4.67
N ASN A 5 29.55 -32.08 4.24
CA ASN A 5 29.84 -30.67 4.03
C ASN A 5 29.00 -30.06 2.90
N ASN A 6 28.87 -30.77 1.77
CA ASN A 6 28.04 -30.30 0.66
C ASN A 6 26.56 -30.18 1.05
N LEU A 7 26.02 -31.17 1.77
CA LEU A 7 24.62 -31.14 2.21
C LEU A 7 24.33 -29.96 3.16
N CYS A 8 25.26 -29.65 4.07
CA CYS A 8 25.15 -28.53 4.99
C CYS A 8 25.18 -27.18 4.26
N VAL A 9 26.02 -27.03 3.22
CA VAL A 9 26.08 -25.84 2.38
C VAL A 9 24.77 -25.63 1.61
N PHE A 10 24.21 -26.68 1.01
CA PHE A 10 22.93 -26.58 0.31
C PHE A 10 21.77 -26.14 1.22
N ILE A 11 21.72 -26.65 2.45
CA ILE A 11 20.70 -26.26 3.43
C ILE A 11 20.86 -24.78 3.80
N ASN A 12 22.08 -24.32 4.08
CA ASN A 12 22.34 -22.92 4.44
C ASN A 12 22.04 -21.96 3.29
N VAL A 13 22.38 -22.32 2.05
CA VAL A 13 22.07 -21.53 0.85
C VAL A 13 20.57 -21.46 0.60
N SER A 14 19.87 -22.59 0.73
CA SER A 14 18.41 -22.63 0.57
C SER A 14 17.71 -21.79 1.64
N PHE A 15 18.21 -21.82 2.88
CA PHE A 15 17.68 -20.99 3.97
C PHE A 15 17.90 -19.51 3.66
N LEU A 16 19.10 -19.11 3.22
CA LEU A 16 19.41 -17.73 2.82
C LEU A 16 18.49 -17.21 1.70
N LEU A 17 18.21 -18.05 0.69
CA LEU A 17 17.34 -17.69 -0.43
C LEU A 17 15.88 -17.46 0.00
N VAL A 18 15.39 -18.25 0.96
CA VAL A 18 14.04 -18.07 1.53
C VAL A 18 13.95 -16.77 2.30
N PHE A 19 14.96 -16.42 3.12
CA PHE A 19 14.98 -15.16 3.86
C PHE A 19 15.03 -13.93 2.95
N LEU A 20 15.76 -14.01 1.83
CA LEU A 20 15.85 -12.90 0.87
C LEU A 20 14.50 -12.64 0.17
N SER A 21 13.72 -13.70 -0.08
CA SER A 21 12.44 -13.63 -0.80
C SER A 21 11.34 -12.93 0.02
N ILE A 22 11.34 -13.08 1.35
CA ILE A 22 10.34 -12.49 2.23
C ILE A 22 10.55 -10.97 2.38
N SER A 23 11.80 -10.52 2.24
CA SER A 23 12.20 -9.12 2.45
C SER A 23 11.76 -8.17 1.32
N ALA A 24 11.38 -8.70 0.16
CA ALA A 24 11.14 -7.91 -1.06
C ALA A 24 9.65 -7.58 -1.31
N SER A 25 8.76 -7.75 -0.32
CA SER A 25 7.36 -7.39 -0.48
C SER A 25 7.18 -5.87 -0.42
N ALA A 26 7.24 -5.21 -1.57
CA ALA A 26 6.84 -3.80 -1.69
C ALA A 26 5.37 -3.62 -1.28
N GLU A 27 5.09 -2.61 -0.46
CA GLU A 27 3.72 -2.23 -0.09
C GLU A 27 2.98 -1.81 -1.38
N ARG A 28 2.02 -2.64 -1.79
CA ARG A 28 1.24 -2.48 -3.04
C ARG A 28 -0.13 -1.87 -2.82
N GLN A 29 -0.55 -1.72 -1.58
CA GLN A 29 -1.83 -1.14 -1.22
C GLN A 29 -1.69 -0.38 0.10
N LYS A 30 -2.32 0.79 0.16
CA LYS A 30 -2.38 1.64 1.34
C LYS A 30 -3.83 2.02 1.58
N THR A 31 -4.29 1.96 2.83
CA THR A 31 -5.60 2.46 3.24
C THR A 31 -5.41 3.46 4.38
N VAL A 32 -5.99 4.65 4.24
CA VAL A 32 -5.84 5.73 5.21
C VAL A 32 -7.17 6.37 5.54
N GLU A 33 -7.27 6.87 6.77
CA GLU A 33 -8.41 7.64 7.25
C GLU A 33 -8.16 9.13 7.06
N PHE A 34 -9.20 9.87 6.66
CA PHE A 34 -9.17 11.33 6.61
C PHE A 34 -10.54 11.91 6.98
N ASN A 35 -10.53 13.16 7.43
CA ASN A 35 -11.77 13.87 7.77
C ASN A 35 -12.23 14.72 6.58
N VAL A 36 -13.45 14.46 6.12
CA VAL A 36 -14.23 15.33 5.25
C VAL A 36 -14.72 16.52 6.07
N LYS A 37 -14.25 17.72 5.73
CA LYS A 37 -14.58 18.97 6.43
C LYS A 37 -15.72 19.71 5.74
N PRO A 38 -16.77 20.14 6.45
CA PRO A 38 -17.84 20.95 5.87
C PRO A 38 -17.43 22.43 5.73
N GLY A 39 -18.34 23.24 5.18
CA GLY A 39 -18.22 24.71 5.15
C GLY A 39 -18.22 25.30 3.74
N GLY A 40 -18.49 24.48 2.71
CA GLY A 40 -18.53 24.91 1.31
C GLY A 40 -17.15 25.30 0.75
N VAL A 41 -16.08 25.04 1.50
CA VAL A 41 -14.70 25.28 1.10
C VAL A 41 -14.18 24.06 0.34
N VAL A 42 -13.43 24.31 -0.72
CA VAL A 42 -12.78 23.26 -1.50
C VAL A 42 -11.58 22.71 -0.73
N HIS A 43 -11.56 21.40 -0.53
CA HIS A 43 -10.46 20.66 0.06
C HIS A 43 -9.98 19.56 -0.89
N THR A 44 -8.70 19.21 -0.77
CA THR A 44 -8.11 18.09 -1.49
C THR A 44 -7.39 17.18 -0.50
N PHE A 45 -7.71 15.89 -0.55
CA PHE A 45 -6.94 14.85 0.13
C PHE A 45 -6.28 13.99 -0.94
N THR A 46 -5.00 13.69 -0.75
CA THR A 46 -4.19 12.97 -1.73
C THR A 46 -3.56 11.78 -1.06
N GLU A 47 -3.49 10.66 -1.76
CA GLU A 47 -2.70 9.52 -1.32
C GLU A 47 -2.09 8.74 -2.48
N ALA A 48 -0.92 8.13 -2.21
CA ALA A 48 -0.08 7.53 -3.24
C ALA A 48 0.45 6.15 -2.85
N VAL A 49 0.70 5.33 -3.87
CA VAL A 49 1.41 4.05 -3.78
C VAL A 49 2.38 3.94 -4.96
N LYS A 50 3.66 3.72 -4.66
CA LYS A 50 4.76 3.84 -5.63
C LYS A 50 4.68 5.17 -6.39
N GLU A 51 4.68 5.15 -7.72
CA GLU A 51 4.57 6.34 -8.60
C GLU A 51 3.12 6.81 -8.90
N TYR A 52 2.10 6.12 -8.37
CA TYR A 52 0.70 6.45 -8.64
C TYR A 52 0.08 7.23 -7.49
N GLU A 53 -0.61 8.32 -7.83
CA GLU A 53 -1.25 9.22 -6.89
C GLU A 53 -2.75 9.33 -7.20
N CYS A 54 -3.58 9.33 -6.15
CA CYS A 54 -5.00 9.62 -6.22
C CYS A 54 -5.33 10.87 -5.39
N SER A 55 -5.99 11.84 -5.99
CA SER A 55 -6.48 13.04 -5.31
C SER A 55 -8.00 13.08 -5.30
N PHE A 56 -8.58 13.24 -4.12
CA PHE A 56 -9.99 13.47 -3.89
C PHE A 56 -10.23 14.93 -3.53
N THR A 57 -10.80 15.68 -4.47
CA THR A 57 -11.17 17.09 -4.28
C THR A 57 -12.67 17.22 -4.07
N TYR A 58 -13.08 17.90 -3.01
CA TYR A 58 -14.49 18.03 -2.62
C TYR A 58 -14.80 19.40 -2.03
N ALA A 59 -16.08 19.76 -2.06
CA ALA A 59 -16.66 20.81 -1.24
C ALA A 59 -17.98 20.29 -0.68
N SER A 60 -18.15 20.33 0.64
CA SER A 60 -19.35 19.82 1.31
C SER A 60 -19.94 20.86 2.26
N GLN A 61 -21.25 20.76 2.49
CA GLN A 61 -21.96 21.59 3.45
C GLN A 61 -22.41 20.74 4.63
N GLY A 62 -22.40 21.32 5.83
CA GLY A 62 -22.71 20.62 7.07
C GLY A 62 -22.18 21.36 8.29
N GLY A 63 -22.32 20.74 9.47
CA GLY A 63 -21.86 21.30 10.74
C GLY A 63 -20.76 20.51 11.44
N THR A 64 -20.44 19.30 10.96
CA THR A 64 -19.49 18.38 11.60
C THR A 64 -18.55 17.76 10.59
N ASN A 65 -17.37 17.36 11.05
CA ASN A 65 -16.46 16.54 10.24
C ASN A 65 -17.00 15.12 10.13
N GLU A 66 -16.78 14.48 8.98
CA GLU A 66 -17.03 13.04 8.81
C GLU A 66 -15.71 12.31 8.55
N GLN A 67 -15.47 11.20 9.24
CA GLN A 67 -14.34 10.32 8.95
C GLN A 67 -14.68 9.46 7.73
N TRP A 68 -13.74 9.40 6.79
CA TRP A 68 -13.80 8.62 5.56
C TRP A 68 -12.48 7.88 5.39
N LEU A 69 -12.48 6.88 4.52
CA LEU A 69 -11.29 6.13 4.13
C LEU A 69 -10.98 6.34 2.64
N MET A 70 -9.69 6.31 2.33
CA MET A 70 -9.18 6.21 0.97
C MET A 70 -8.24 5.01 0.90
N SER A 71 -8.41 4.16 -0.11
CA SER A 71 -7.43 3.13 -0.44
C SER A 71 -6.92 3.30 -1.85
N VAL A 72 -5.60 3.25 -1.97
CA VAL A 72 -4.86 3.22 -3.23
C VAL A 72 -4.13 1.89 -3.32
N GLY A 73 -4.14 1.26 -4.48
CA GLY A 73 -3.47 -0.02 -4.68
C GLY A 73 -3.15 -0.33 -6.13
N LEU A 74 -2.16 -1.21 -6.30
CA LEU A 74 -1.76 -1.77 -7.60
C LEU A 74 -2.10 -3.25 -7.66
N SER A 75 -2.43 -3.74 -8.86
CA SER A 75 -2.51 -5.18 -9.13
C SER A 75 -1.14 -5.85 -8.92
N ASP A 76 -1.14 -7.18 -8.79
CA ASP A 76 0.10 -7.94 -8.60
C ASP A 76 1.13 -7.75 -9.72
N ASP A 77 0.66 -7.43 -10.93
CA ASP A 77 1.47 -7.16 -12.11
C ASP A 77 1.74 -5.66 -12.35
N ASP A 78 1.36 -4.79 -11.41
CA ASP A 78 1.49 -3.32 -11.46
C ASP A 78 0.81 -2.65 -12.69
N LYS A 79 -0.07 -3.36 -13.42
CA LYS A 79 -0.73 -2.82 -14.62
C LYS A 79 -2.05 -2.12 -14.35
N LEU A 80 -2.68 -2.40 -13.22
CA LEU A 80 -3.95 -1.81 -12.83
C LEU A 80 -3.76 -1.03 -11.54
N PHE A 81 -4.20 0.22 -11.57
CA PHE A 81 -4.30 1.08 -10.41
C PHE A 81 -5.76 1.15 -9.95
N SER A 82 -5.97 1.04 -8.64
CA SER A 82 -7.27 1.19 -7.99
C SER A 82 -7.20 2.30 -6.97
N CYS A 83 -8.15 3.23 -7.04
CA CYS A 83 -8.40 4.21 -6.00
C CYS A 83 -9.87 4.16 -5.60
N SER A 84 -10.12 3.92 -4.31
CA SER A 84 -11.46 3.84 -3.73
C SER A 84 -11.56 4.82 -2.57
N VAL A 85 -12.66 5.58 -2.53
CA VAL A 85 -13.00 6.52 -1.44
C VAL A 85 -14.37 6.17 -0.90
N TRP A 86 -14.49 5.99 0.41
CA TRP A 86 -15.74 5.59 1.06
C TRP A 86 -15.82 6.11 2.49
N ARG A 87 -17.02 6.05 3.08
CA ARG A 87 -17.29 6.40 4.47
C ARG A 87 -17.08 5.21 5.39
#